data_AF-A0A6P2FW72-F1
#
_entry.id   AF-A0A6P2FW72-F1
#
_cell.length_a   1.000
_cell.length_b   1.000
_cell.length_c   1.000
_cell.angle_alpha   90.00
_cell.angle_beta   90.00
_cell.angle_gamma   90.00
#
_symmetry.space_group_name_H-M   'P 1'
#
loop_
_entity.id
_entity.type
_entity.pdbx_description
1 polymer ?
#
loop_
_entity_poly.entity_id
_entity_poly.type
_entity_poly.pdbx_seq_one_letter_code
_entity_poly.pdbx_strand_id
1 'polypeptide(L)'
;MTKELFFSVEPGFVVEHARDLVLSDDWRGALSFLMEGLEGMTLDMAVAILKGERSISTDEDGMCDGPQDPNDTRLKRYLGTAAWQTAGIYRSRGEFYQPYAYIAGFGRADKAYAREHLERMGNECVTLDEYRVLRAKYHMYSRESDLVFFNLQETAALFKRVQGPAFWVPTFNEPKEALAAYREHRDLSRIGDSEEAENAYFEPKCWEFYEDAIRDGVVYGSRGSDELLDQPTQAILDRLTELADSIGQAKVQEEAEVESGGSPGKKRGMFFQTRPPAKAAEEDYELEVLRLRIGQQAPKFGGYLDLLVRDEAGDRLVKVPAAPFLNWASRHATMDTHEALPKWRPVSPTGMKMGGDNPMHTDWWLGAGLPLRAAYDMDHPVNRAAWRFATGLGRAEGHDCVRLAGDGTVFGQVVFPKPNEAVPEGSIAVVPYAGVDYELAMLSACKGGRGAVVSAVGGKLAHLATVARETSCRVLVVDDAMEAFQEGQFVTINLDLLTVKCHETYLSTPDPLDL
;
A
#
# COMPACT_ATOMS: atom_id res chain seq x y z
N MET A 1 25.98 0.46 73.36
CA MET A 1 25.98 1.77 72.66
C MET A 1 25.66 1.52 71.21
N THR A 2 24.41 1.73 70.81
CA THR A 2 24.02 1.81 69.40
C THR A 2 24.61 3.09 68.84
N LYS A 3 25.49 2.97 67.82
CA LYS A 3 25.95 4.15 67.07
C LYS A 3 24.86 4.48 66.06
N GLU A 4 24.19 5.61 66.26
CA GLU A 4 23.28 6.17 65.26
C GLU A 4 24.13 6.88 64.19
N LEU A 5 23.82 6.61 62.93
CA LEU A 5 24.51 7.20 61.78
C LEU A 5 23.55 8.22 61.16
N PHE A 6 23.95 9.49 61.14
CA PHE A 6 23.18 10.56 60.51
C PHE A 6 23.73 10.80 59.10
N PHE A 7 22.87 10.73 58.10
CA PHE A 7 23.17 11.16 56.74
C PHE A 7 22.06 12.09 56.25
N SER A 8 22.42 13.02 55.37
CA SER A 8 21.47 13.89 54.66
C SER A 8 21.55 13.61 53.18
N VAL A 9 20.41 13.55 52.51
CA VAL A 9 20.33 13.40 51.05
C VAL A 9 19.95 14.75 50.44
N GLU A 10 20.77 15.25 49.52
CA GLU A 10 20.45 16.49 48.80
C GLU A 10 19.31 16.24 47.80
N PRO A 11 18.29 17.11 47.70
CA PRO A 11 17.18 16.90 46.77
C PRO A 11 17.60 16.75 45.30
N GLY A 12 18.64 17.49 44.90
CA GLY A 12 19.21 17.39 43.55
C GLY A 12 19.72 15.99 43.23
N PHE A 13 20.30 15.29 44.21
CA PHE A 13 20.74 13.91 44.04
C PHE A 13 19.57 12.97 43.78
N VAL A 14 18.43 13.15 44.47
CA VAL A 14 17.22 12.33 44.26
C VAL A 14 16.71 12.47 42.83
N VAL A 15 16.61 13.70 42.34
CA VAL A 15 16.17 13.98 40.97
C VAL A 15 17.15 13.41 39.93
N GLU A 16 18.45 13.57 40.15
CA GLU A 16 19.49 13.02 39.26
C GLU A 16 19.47 11.50 39.23
N HIS A 17 19.37 10.85 40.38
CA HIS A 17 19.31 9.40 40.45
C HIS A 17 18.07 8.85 39.72
N ALA A 18 16.90 9.48 39.91
CA ALA A 18 15.69 9.10 39.20
C ALA A 18 15.83 9.27 37.67
N ARG A 19 16.47 10.35 37.23
CA ARG A 19 16.77 10.60 35.81
C ARG A 19 17.78 9.60 35.25
N ASP A 20 18.80 9.24 36.02
CA ASP A 20 19.79 8.20 35.64
C ASP A 20 19.13 6.82 35.48
N LEU A 21 18.13 6.50 36.30
CA LEU A 21 17.31 5.29 36.13
C LEU A 21 16.56 5.32 34.79
N VAL A 22 16.00 6.47 34.38
CA VAL A 22 15.39 6.62 33.04
C VAL A 22 16.41 6.41 31.93
N LEU A 23 17.61 7.00 32.05
CA LEU A 23 18.70 6.83 31.07
C LEU A 23 19.26 5.40 31.02
N SER A 24 18.95 4.59 32.04
CA SER A 24 19.31 3.17 32.14
C SER A 24 18.16 2.24 31.72
N ASP A 25 17.18 2.75 30.98
CA ASP A 25 15.96 2.05 30.53
C ASP A 25 15.05 1.53 31.68
N ASP A 26 15.24 2.01 32.92
CA ASP A 26 14.42 1.67 34.09
C ASP A 26 13.52 2.83 34.55
N TRP A 27 12.72 3.35 33.61
CA TRP A 27 11.80 4.45 33.91
C TRP A 27 10.69 4.06 34.90
N ARG A 28 10.35 2.77 35.02
CA ARG A 28 9.40 2.28 36.02
C ARG A 28 10.02 2.29 37.42
N GLY A 29 11.27 1.84 37.54
CA GLY A 29 12.04 1.98 38.77
C GLY A 29 12.20 3.44 39.17
N ALA A 30 12.44 4.34 38.21
CA ALA A 30 12.49 5.79 38.46
C ALA A 30 11.19 6.34 39.08
N LEU A 31 10.02 5.92 38.54
CA LEU A 31 8.72 6.31 39.09
C LEU A 31 8.51 5.73 40.50
N SER A 32 8.79 4.44 40.69
CA SER A 32 8.66 3.78 42.00
C SER A 32 9.54 4.47 43.04
N PHE A 33 10.79 4.74 42.68
CA PHE A 33 11.76 5.42 43.53
C PHE A 33 11.25 6.80 43.98
N LEU A 34 10.69 7.61 43.09
CA LEU A 34 10.13 8.92 43.44
C LEU A 34 8.86 8.80 44.28
N MET A 35 7.93 7.91 43.89
CA MET A 35 6.62 7.79 44.53
C MET A 35 6.68 7.13 45.92
N GLU A 36 7.57 6.17 46.12
CA GLU A 36 7.74 5.46 47.39
C GLU A 36 8.78 6.14 48.30
N GLY A 37 9.76 6.82 47.71
CA GLY A 37 10.85 7.47 48.43
C GLY A 37 10.51 8.86 48.98
N LEU A 38 9.44 9.50 48.49
CA LEU A 38 9.08 10.88 48.86
C LEU A 38 7.61 10.96 49.27
N GLU A 39 7.38 11.40 50.52
CA GLU A 39 6.05 11.60 51.05
C GLU A 39 5.29 12.67 50.24
N GLY A 40 4.05 12.36 49.84
CA GLY A 40 3.21 13.27 49.07
C GLY A 40 3.48 13.30 47.55
N MET A 41 4.44 12.51 47.03
CA MET A 41 4.74 12.48 45.61
C MET A 41 3.62 11.79 44.80
N THR A 42 2.99 12.54 43.90
CA THR A 42 1.98 12.01 42.96
C THR A 42 2.63 11.51 41.67
N LEU A 43 1.91 10.67 40.90
CA LEU A 43 2.37 10.20 39.59
C LEU A 43 2.65 11.38 38.64
N ASP A 44 1.77 12.38 38.60
CA ASP A 44 1.92 13.54 37.71
C ASP A 44 3.15 14.37 38.07
N MET A 45 3.42 14.55 39.38
CA MET A 45 4.63 15.23 39.85
C MET A 45 5.89 14.44 39.48
N ALA A 46 5.90 13.13 39.70
CA ALA A 46 7.03 12.28 39.34
C ALA A 46 7.31 12.33 37.84
N VAL A 47 6.26 12.26 37.00
CA VAL A 47 6.37 12.39 35.54
C VAL A 47 6.91 13.76 35.14
N ALA A 48 6.41 14.85 35.76
CA ALA A 48 6.88 16.20 35.48
C ALA A 48 8.37 16.38 35.86
N ILE A 49 8.83 15.75 36.95
CA ILE A 49 10.25 15.74 37.33
C ILE A 49 11.09 15.00 36.29
N LEU A 50 10.64 13.81 35.86
CA LEU A 50 11.33 12.99 34.87
C LEU A 50 11.32 13.63 33.48
N LYS A 51 10.27 14.36 33.10
CA LYS A 51 10.26 15.16 31.86
C LYS A 51 11.15 16.39 31.91
N GLY A 52 11.62 16.79 33.10
CA GLY A 52 12.40 18.01 33.26
C GLY A 52 11.57 19.28 33.41
N GLU A 53 10.26 19.16 33.65
CA GLU A 53 9.34 20.29 33.86
C GLU A 53 9.42 20.79 35.31
N ARG A 54 9.70 19.88 36.26
CA ARG A 54 9.82 20.15 37.70
C ARG A 54 11.13 19.63 38.28
N SER A 55 11.48 20.14 39.45
CA SER A 55 12.59 19.69 40.27
C SER A 55 12.18 19.69 41.75
N ILE A 56 13.05 19.16 42.60
CA ILE A 56 12.90 19.19 44.06
C ILE A 56 13.99 20.09 44.63
N SER A 57 13.61 21.00 45.51
CA SER A 57 14.50 21.88 46.26
C SER A 57 14.26 21.76 47.76
N THR A 58 15.13 22.35 48.57
CA THR A 58 14.91 22.48 50.02
C THR A 58 14.43 23.88 50.35
N ASP A 59 13.37 24.00 51.15
CA ASP A 59 12.93 25.24 51.78
C ASP A 59 12.91 25.11 53.32
N GLU A 60 12.30 26.07 54.02
CA GLU A 60 12.22 26.08 55.49
C GLU A 60 11.36 24.94 56.06
N ASP A 61 10.43 24.38 55.27
CA ASP A 61 9.50 23.33 55.66
C ASP A 61 9.95 21.93 55.20
N GLY A 62 11.00 21.84 54.38
CA GLY A 62 11.63 20.58 53.98
C GLY A 62 11.88 20.49 52.48
N MET A 63 11.60 19.32 51.88
CA MET A 63 11.69 19.16 50.42
C MET A 63 10.40 19.66 49.76
N CYS A 64 10.53 20.59 48.83
CA CYS A 64 9.42 21.15 48.07
C CYS A 64 9.66 21.00 46.56
N ASP A 65 8.58 20.88 45.78
CA ASP A 65 8.66 20.71 44.33
C ASP A 65 8.39 22.02 43.58
N GLY A 66 9.30 22.39 42.70
CA GLY A 66 9.29 23.67 41.99
C GLY A 66 9.43 23.51 40.49
N PRO A 67 9.18 24.58 39.72
CA PRO A 67 9.55 24.61 38.31
C PRO A 67 11.06 24.39 38.16
N GLN A 68 11.45 23.54 37.21
CA GLN A 68 12.86 23.30 36.91
C GLN A 68 13.45 24.52 36.16
N ASP A 69 14.65 24.96 36.55
CA ASP A 69 15.37 25.99 35.79
C ASP A 69 15.72 25.45 34.39
N PRO A 70 15.18 26.03 33.30
CA PRO A 70 15.48 25.58 31.94
C PRO A 70 16.95 25.79 31.54
N ASN A 71 17.71 26.62 32.29
CA ASN A 71 19.12 26.84 32.06
C ASN A 71 20.05 25.91 32.83
N ASP A 72 19.51 25.04 33.68
CA ASP A 72 20.29 24.04 34.41
C ASP A 72 21.07 23.15 33.43
N THR A 73 22.39 23.15 33.57
CA THR A 73 23.31 22.40 32.71
C THR A 73 23.13 20.89 32.88
N ARG A 74 22.76 20.42 34.08
CA ARG A 74 22.50 19.00 34.36
C ARG A 74 21.21 18.56 33.67
N LEU A 75 20.16 19.39 33.72
CA LEU A 75 18.92 19.16 32.98
C LEU A 75 19.17 19.09 31.47
N LYS A 76 19.88 20.08 30.91
CA LYS A 76 20.17 20.11 29.46
C LYS A 76 20.92 18.86 29.01
N ARG A 77 21.87 18.38 29.82
CA ARG A 77 22.57 17.12 29.58
C ARG A 77 21.60 15.94 29.61
N TYR A 78 20.79 15.82 30.66
CA TYR A 78 19.79 14.77 30.78
C TYR A 78 18.84 14.72 29.58
N LEU A 79 18.21 15.84 29.23
CA LEU A 79 17.26 15.92 28.11
C LEU A 79 17.93 15.60 26.78
N GLY A 80 19.17 16.08 26.56
CA GLY A 80 19.95 15.75 25.37
C GLY A 80 20.24 14.25 25.27
N THR A 81 20.67 13.62 26.37
CA THR A 81 20.92 12.18 26.41
C THR A 81 19.65 11.36 26.24
N ALA A 82 18.55 11.74 26.91
CA ALA A 82 17.26 11.07 26.79
C ALA A 82 16.73 11.16 25.35
N ALA A 83 16.70 12.36 24.75
CA ALA A 83 16.30 12.55 23.37
C ALA A 83 17.14 11.73 22.40
N TRP A 84 18.45 11.66 22.62
CA TRP A 84 19.36 10.82 21.82
C TRP A 84 19.07 9.32 21.98
N GLN A 85 18.83 8.84 23.20
CA GLN A 85 18.55 7.42 23.47
C GLN A 85 17.19 6.99 22.91
N THR A 86 16.19 7.85 22.98
CA THR A 86 14.81 7.54 22.60
C THR A 86 14.38 8.15 21.26
N ALA A 87 15.32 8.60 20.43
CA ALA A 87 14.99 9.16 19.13
C ALA A 87 14.34 8.10 18.23
N GLY A 88 13.28 8.48 17.50
CA GLY A 88 12.72 7.66 16.42
C GLY A 88 12.13 6.30 16.86
N ILE A 89 11.45 6.22 18.00
CA ILE A 89 10.81 4.97 18.43
C ILE A 89 9.58 4.69 17.58
N TYR A 90 9.64 3.63 16.79
CA TYR A 90 8.57 3.13 15.94
C TYR A 90 7.76 2.05 16.66
N ARG A 91 6.42 2.17 16.64
CA ARG A 91 5.49 1.22 17.24
C ARG A 91 4.87 0.34 16.16
N SER A 92 5.00 -0.97 16.29
CA SER A 92 4.38 -1.94 15.38
C SER A 92 3.90 -3.17 16.13
N ARG A 93 2.64 -3.54 15.93
CA ARG A 93 2.03 -4.76 16.51
C ARG A 93 2.22 -4.89 18.04
N GLY A 94 2.18 -3.76 18.76
CA GLY A 94 2.35 -3.72 20.21
C GLY A 94 3.81 -3.71 20.70
N GLU A 95 4.77 -3.81 19.79
CA GLU A 95 6.20 -3.80 20.07
C GLU A 95 6.83 -2.46 19.65
N PHE A 96 8.04 -2.21 20.16
CA PHE A 96 8.79 -0.97 19.92
C PHE A 96 10.11 -1.27 19.23
N TYR A 97 10.45 -0.42 18.27
CA TYR A 97 11.63 -0.57 17.44
C TYR A 97 12.32 0.78 17.26
N GLN A 98 13.62 0.75 17.05
CA GLN A 98 14.42 1.96 16.82
C GLN A 98 15.31 1.76 15.59
N PRO A 99 15.39 2.73 14.67
CA PRO A 99 16.37 2.71 13.60
C PRO A 99 17.79 2.59 14.14
N TYR A 100 18.66 1.86 13.45
CA TYR A 100 20.09 1.84 13.81
C TYR A 100 21.02 1.88 12.60
N ALA A 101 20.59 1.38 11.45
CA ALA A 101 21.42 1.34 10.26
C ALA A 101 20.62 1.50 8.97
N TYR A 102 21.34 1.80 7.90
CA TYR A 102 20.85 1.59 6.54
C TYR A 102 21.85 0.75 5.75
N ILE A 103 21.31 -0.06 4.84
CA ILE A 103 22.08 -0.87 3.92
C ILE A 103 22.38 0.00 2.70
N ALA A 104 23.65 0.34 2.53
CA ALA A 104 24.11 1.21 1.44
C ALA A 104 24.23 0.47 0.11
N GLY A 105 24.42 -0.84 0.16
CA GLY A 105 24.57 -1.73 -0.97
C GLY A 105 24.48 -3.18 -0.50
N PHE A 106 23.92 -4.03 -1.35
CA PHE A 106 23.93 -5.46 -1.14
C PHE A 106 25.09 -6.08 -1.93
N GLY A 107 25.80 -7.02 -1.32
CA GLY A 107 27.01 -7.63 -1.88
C GLY A 107 26.92 -9.15 -1.95
N ARG A 108 28.07 -9.79 -2.18
CA ARG A 108 28.15 -11.24 -2.39
C ARG A 108 27.81 -12.08 -1.16
N ALA A 109 28.12 -11.58 0.03
CA ALA A 109 27.95 -12.33 1.27
C ALA A 109 26.47 -12.45 1.68
N ASP A 110 25.72 -11.35 1.67
CA ASP A 110 24.28 -11.36 1.92
C ASP A 110 23.51 -12.11 0.81
N LYS A 111 23.99 -12.05 -0.42
CA LYS A 111 23.51 -12.86 -1.53
C LYS A 111 23.66 -14.35 -1.27
N ALA A 112 24.86 -14.80 -0.89
CA ALA A 112 25.12 -16.20 -0.57
C ALA A 112 24.23 -16.67 0.59
N TYR A 113 24.08 -15.84 1.62
CA TYR A 113 23.18 -16.10 2.73
C TYR A 113 21.72 -16.25 2.27
N ALA A 114 21.23 -15.33 1.46
CA ALA A 114 19.86 -15.39 0.94
C ALA A 114 19.65 -16.69 0.13
N ARG A 115 20.59 -17.07 -0.74
CA ARG A 115 20.52 -18.32 -1.51
C ARG A 115 20.44 -19.55 -0.62
N GLU A 116 21.37 -19.68 0.32
CA GLU A 116 21.40 -20.81 1.25
C GLU A 116 20.09 -20.92 2.07
N HIS A 117 19.50 -19.79 2.44
CA HIS A 117 18.22 -19.77 3.16
C HIS A 117 17.06 -20.23 2.28
N LEU A 118 17.04 -19.79 1.02
CA LEU A 118 16.01 -20.19 0.05
C LEU A 118 16.09 -21.67 -0.32
N GLU A 119 17.30 -22.19 -0.49
CA GLU A 119 17.53 -23.62 -0.72
C GLU A 119 16.97 -24.47 0.43
N ARG A 120 17.12 -24.02 1.68
CA ARG A 120 16.57 -24.70 2.87
C ARG A 120 15.05 -24.62 2.97
N MET A 121 14.44 -23.53 2.52
CA MET A 121 12.99 -23.36 2.52
C MET A 121 12.30 -24.27 1.48
N GLY A 122 13.06 -24.81 0.52
CA GLY A 122 12.63 -25.85 -0.41
C GLY A 122 11.60 -25.37 -1.43
N ASN A 123 12.06 -25.02 -2.64
CA ASN A 123 11.27 -24.70 -3.84
C ASN A 123 9.99 -23.83 -3.66
N GLU A 124 9.86 -23.10 -2.56
CA GLU A 124 8.81 -22.10 -2.39
C GLU A 124 9.16 -20.91 -3.30
N CYS A 125 8.22 -20.48 -4.15
CA CYS A 125 8.38 -19.25 -4.94
C CYS A 125 8.72 -18.09 -4.01
N VAL A 126 9.91 -17.54 -4.17
CA VAL A 126 10.38 -16.37 -3.45
C VAL A 126 10.07 -15.16 -4.31
N THR A 127 9.26 -14.25 -3.80
CA THR A 127 9.07 -12.94 -4.41
C THR A 127 10.37 -12.13 -4.34
N LEU A 128 10.55 -11.16 -5.25
CA LEU A 128 11.71 -10.26 -5.22
C LEU A 128 11.82 -9.54 -3.86
N ASP A 129 10.70 -9.19 -3.26
CA ASP A 129 10.65 -8.55 -1.94
C ASP A 129 11.14 -9.50 -0.83
N GLU A 130 10.74 -10.78 -0.84
CA GLU A 130 11.25 -11.76 0.12
C GLU A 130 12.75 -12.00 -0.04
N TYR A 131 13.26 -12.04 -1.27
CA TYR A 131 14.69 -12.14 -1.54
C TYR A 131 15.45 -10.92 -0.98
N ARG A 132 14.93 -9.70 -1.20
CA ARG A 132 15.52 -8.47 -0.65
C ARG A 132 15.48 -8.45 0.87
N VAL A 133 14.38 -8.89 1.48
CA VAL A 133 14.26 -9.02 2.94
C VAL A 133 15.30 -10.01 3.48
N LEU A 134 15.53 -11.14 2.81
CA LEU A 134 16.56 -12.11 3.21
C LEU A 134 17.97 -11.55 3.13
N ARG A 135 18.29 -10.81 2.05
CA ARG A 135 19.56 -10.08 1.96
C ARG A 135 19.68 -9.05 3.07
N ALA A 136 18.62 -8.31 3.39
CA ALA A 136 18.64 -7.36 4.49
C ALA A 136 18.81 -8.02 5.87
N LYS A 137 18.20 -9.20 6.07
CA LYS A 137 18.36 -10.00 7.28
C LYS A 137 19.80 -10.44 7.53
N TYR A 138 20.62 -10.57 6.50
CA TYR A 138 22.06 -10.83 6.68
C TYR A 138 22.73 -9.77 7.56
N HIS A 139 22.32 -8.50 7.39
CA HIS A 139 22.90 -7.33 8.05
C HIS A 139 22.25 -6.99 9.40
N MET A 140 21.20 -7.71 9.82
CA MET A 140 20.51 -7.45 11.08
C MET A 140 21.34 -7.88 12.29
N TYR A 141 21.30 -7.10 13.38
CA TYR A 141 21.84 -7.53 14.67
C TYR A 141 21.09 -8.75 15.21
N SER A 142 19.75 -8.74 15.10
CA SER A 142 18.92 -9.88 15.44
C SER A 142 17.98 -10.23 14.30
N ARG A 143 18.24 -11.34 13.63
CA ARG A 143 17.45 -11.79 12.46
C ARG A 143 16.02 -12.19 12.80
N GLU A 144 15.77 -12.51 14.06
CA GLU A 144 14.47 -12.97 14.57
C GLU A 144 13.58 -11.79 14.98
N SER A 145 14.18 -10.73 15.51
CA SER A 145 13.44 -9.63 16.14
C SER A 145 13.52 -8.31 15.39
N ASP A 146 14.56 -8.08 14.60
CA ASP A 146 14.73 -6.80 13.91
C ASP A 146 13.76 -6.69 12.72
N LEU A 147 13.45 -5.46 12.35
CA LEU A 147 12.62 -5.15 11.18
C LEU A 147 13.48 -4.51 10.08
N VAL A 148 13.05 -4.72 8.84
CA VAL A 148 13.57 -4.00 7.66
C VAL A 148 12.45 -3.20 7.03
N PHE A 149 12.76 -1.96 6.66
CA PHE A 149 11.89 -1.11 5.87
C PHE A 149 12.63 -0.62 4.65
N PHE A 150 12.02 -0.79 3.47
CA PHE A 150 12.54 -0.25 2.21
C PHE A 150 11.87 1.10 1.94
N ASN A 151 12.65 2.12 1.60
CA ASN A 151 12.12 3.41 1.16
C ASN A 151 11.98 3.46 -0.37
N LEU A 152 11.43 4.58 -0.89
CA LEU A 152 11.26 4.82 -2.33
C LEU A 152 12.59 4.89 -3.11
N GLN A 153 13.71 5.15 -2.43
CA GLN A 153 15.06 5.11 -3.00
C GLN A 153 15.70 3.73 -2.82
N GLU A 154 14.91 2.72 -2.43
CA GLU A 154 15.27 1.31 -2.35
C GLU A 154 16.37 0.96 -1.34
N THR A 155 16.75 1.91 -0.49
CA THR A 155 17.67 1.66 0.62
C THR A 155 16.91 1.04 1.79
N ALA A 156 17.43 -0.07 2.31
CA ALA A 156 16.85 -0.77 3.45
C ALA A 156 17.30 -0.12 4.75
N ALA A 157 16.36 0.36 5.56
CA ALA A 157 16.61 0.80 6.93
C ALA A 157 16.33 -0.36 7.90
N LEU A 158 17.27 -0.58 8.83
CA LEU A 158 17.18 -1.63 9.83
C LEU A 158 16.75 -1.04 11.17
N PHE A 159 15.82 -1.73 11.82
CA PHE A 159 15.20 -1.32 13.07
C PHE A 159 15.38 -2.43 14.09
N LYS A 160 16.03 -2.12 15.21
CA LYS A 160 16.25 -3.06 16.31
C LYS A 160 15.05 -3.02 17.24
N ARG A 161 14.67 -4.16 17.80
CA ARG A 161 13.67 -4.18 18.88
C ARG A 161 14.26 -3.50 20.12
N VAL A 162 13.46 -2.69 20.80
CA VAL A 162 13.84 -2.00 22.04
C VAL A 162 12.78 -2.22 23.11
N GLN A 163 13.17 -2.03 24.37
CA GLN A 163 12.20 -2.03 25.47
C GLN A 163 11.22 -0.87 25.29
N GLY A 164 9.98 -1.07 25.77
CA GLY A 164 8.96 -0.03 25.69
C GLY A 164 9.43 1.26 26.38
N PRO A 165 9.46 2.40 25.66
CA PRO A 165 9.95 3.65 26.22
C PRO A 165 9.03 4.13 27.34
N ALA A 166 9.47 5.14 28.08
CA ALA A 166 8.57 5.81 29.02
C ALA A 166 7.33 6.35 28.28
N PHE A 167 6.16 6.29 28.89
CA PHE A 167 4.90 6.59 28.21
C PHE A 167 4.76 8.05 27.75
N TRP A 168 5.64 8.94 28.24
CA TRP A 168 5.74 10.33 27.79
C TRP A 168 6.69 10.55 26.62
N VAL A 169 7.44 9.54 26.21
CA VAL A 169 8.34 9.60 25.05
C VAL A 169 7.49 9.50 23.78
N PRO A 170 7.68 10.40 22.80
CA PRO A 170 7.00 10.30 21.52
C PRO A 170 7.28 8.97 20.81
N THR A 171 6.24 8.36 20.26
CA THR A 171 6.35 7.16 19.41
C THR A 171 5.67 7.42 18.08
N PHE A 172 6.16 6.75 17.03
CA PHE A 172 5.70 6.93 15.66
C PHE A 172 5.01 5.67 15.17
N ASN A 173 3.93 5.83 14.40
CA ASN A 173 3.22 4.72 13.74
C ASN A 173 3.71 4.49 12.30
N GLU A 174 4.53 5.41 11.78
CA GLU A 174 5.10 5.32 10.43
C GLU A 174 6.63 5.20 10.50
N PRO A 175 7.25 4.18 9.88
CA PRO A 175 8.71 4.00 9.91
C PRO A 175 9.49 5.20 9.36
N LYS A 176 8.92 5.91 8.38
CA LYS A 176 9.54 7.08 7.76
C LYS A 176 9.68 8.25 8.73
N GLU A 177 8.64 8.48 9.54
CA GLU A 177 8.64 9.54 10.57
C GLU A 177 9.64 9.19 11.68
N ALA A 178 9.63 7.93 12.13
CA ALA A 178 10.60 7.42 13.09
C ALA A 178 12.05 7.62 12.60
N LEU A 179 12.32 7.31 11.33
CA LEU A 179 13.64 7.50 10.72
C LEU A 179 14.05 8.97 10.65
N ALA A 180 13.12 9.88 10.33
CA ALA A 180 13.38 11.31 10.29
C ALA A 180 13.72 11.84 11.69
N ALA A 181 12.90 11.53 12.69
CA ALA A 181 13.13 11.92 14.09
C ALA A 181 14.44 11.32 14.65
N TYR A 182 14.80 10.09 14.26
CA TYR A 182 16.10 9.52 14.63
C TYR A 182 17.26 10.35 14.09
N ARG A 183 17.19 10.79 12.83
CA ARG A 183 18.24 11.55 12.15
C ARG A 183 18.45 12.96 12.69
N GLU A 184 17.45 13.54 13.35
CA GLU A 184 17.59 14.85 14.02
C GLU A 184 18.55 14.78 15.21
N HIS A 185 18.72 13.59 15.80
CA HIS A 185 19.56 13.39 16.97
C HIS A 185 20.79 12.51 16.70
N ARG A 186 20.75 11.65 15.67
CA ARG A 186 21.72 10.57 15.46
C ARG A 186 21.93 10.22 13.99
N ASP A 187 23.19 9.96 13.64
CA ASP A 187 23.52 9.32 12.38
C ASP A 187 23.20 7.82 12.43
N LEU A 188 22.69 7.31 11.30
CA LEU A 188 22.53 5.88 11.10
C LEU A 188 23.87 5.26 10.68
N SER A 189 24.17 4.08 11.21
CA SER A 189 25.29 3.31 10.70
C SER A 189 25.06 2.94 9.23
N ARG A 190 26.05 3.22 8.39
CA ARG A 190 26.08 2.76 7.01
C ARG A 190 26.65 1.34 6.99
N ILE A 191 25.86 0.36 6.56
CA ILE A 191 26.26 -1.05 6.49
C ILE A 191 26.20 -1.51 5.03
N GLY A 192 27.06 -2.46 4.66
CA GLY A 192 27.20 -2.93 3.29
C GLY A 192 28.23 -2.12 2.52
N ASP A 193 28.85 -2.76 1.53
CA ASP A 193 29.87 -2.13 0.72
C ASP A 193 29.23 -1.47 -0.50
N SER A 194 29.41 -0.17 -0.67
CA SER A 194 28.88 0.54 -1.83
C SER A 194 29.72 0.36 -3.08
N GLU A 195 30.99 -0.03 -2.93
CA GLU A 195 31.90 -0.24 -4.07
C GLU A 195 31.64 -1.59 -4.77
N GLU A 196 31.13 -2.58 -4.03
CA GLU A 196 30.69 -3.89 -4.53
C GLU A 196 29.16 -4.02 -4.60
N ALA A 197 28.42 -2.90 -4.55
CA ALA A 197 26.97 -2.93 -4.53
C ALA A 197 26.43 -3.51 -5.85
N GLU A 198 26.08 -4.81 -5.81
CA GLU A 198 25.30 -5.44 -6.87
C GLU A 198 23.87 -4.90 -6.71
N ASN A 199 23.37 -4.18 -7.71
CA ASN A 199 22.02 -3.65 -7.66
C ASN A 199 21.05 -4.84 -7.67
N ALA A 200 20.40 -5.10 -6.54
CA ALA A 200 19.53 -6.26 -6.33
C ALA A 200 18.40 -6.38 -7.37
N TYR A 201 18.03 -5.30 -8.06
CA TYR A 201 17.04 -5.29 -9.15
C TYR A 201 17.60 -5.71 -10.51
N PHE A 202 18.91 -5.57 -10.74
CA PHE A 202 19.55 -5.78 -12.04
C PHE A 202 20.48 -6.99 -12.06
N GLU A 203 20.43 -7.84 -11.03
CA GLU A 203 21.26 -9.03 -10.97
C GLU A 203 20.80 -10.08 -11.99
N PRO A 204 21.66 -10.48 -12.96
CA PRO A 204 21.40 -11.56 -13.92
C PRO A 204 21.10 -12.93 -13.28
N LYS A 205 21.20 -13.07 -11.96
CA LYS A 205 21.02 -14.34 -11.24
C LYS A 205 19.70 -14.45 -10.47
N CYS A 206 18.96 -13.35 -10.31
CA CYS A 206 17.51 -13.47 -10.15
C CYS A 206 16.92 -14.15 -11.39
N TRP A 207 17.56 -13.97 -12.55
CA TRP A 207 17.26 -14.67 -13.79
C TRP A 207 17.76 -16.11 -13.84
N GLU A 208 18.93 -16.47 -13.30
CA GLU A 208 19.36 -17.90 -13.20
C GLU A 208 18.31 -18.78 -12.51
N PHE A 209 17.59 -18.27 -11.50
CA PHE A 209 16.46 -18.98 -10.88
C PHE A 209 15.30 -19.22 -11.87
N TYR A 210 15.00 -18.25 -12.75
CA TYR A 210 14.01 -18.40 -13.81
C TYR A 210 14.55 -19.22 -15.01
N GLU A 211 15.83 -19.12 -15.35
CA GLU A 211 16.50 -19.87 -16.42
C GLU A 211 16.73 -21.33 -16.07
N ASP A 212 17.06 -21.66 -14.81
CA ASP A 212 17.08 -23.04 -14.27
C ASP A 212 15.66 -23.64 -14.31
N ALA A 213 14.65 -22.87 -13.90
CA ALA A 213 13.24 -23.27 -13.96
C ALA A 213 12.73 -23.47 -15.42
N ILE A 214 13.22 -22.67 -16.37
CA ILE A 214 12.91 -22.82 -17.81
C ILE A 214 13.68 -24.00 -18.42
N ARG A 215 14.96 -24.18 -18.10
CA ARG A 215 15.84 -25.24 -18.61
C ARG A 215 15.46 -26.63 -18.11
N ASP A 216 15.07 -26.75 -16.85
CA ASP A 216 14.67 -28.02 -16.25
C ASP A 216 13.18 -28.34 -16.53
N GLY A 217 12.47 -27.47 -17.26
CA GLY A 217 11.05 -27.64 -17.58
C GLY A 217 10.12 -27.54 -16.37
N VAL A 218 10.62 -27.05 -15.22
CA VAL A 218 9.85 -26.88 -14.00
C VAL A 218 9.79 -25.40 -13.64
N VAL A 219 8.85 -24.70 -14.26
CA VAL A 219 8.47 -23.37 -13.81
C VAL A 219 7.60 -23.55 -12.57
N TYR A 220 8.23 -23.47 -11.40
CA TYR A 220 7.53 -23.53 -10.13
C TYR A 220 6.61 -22.32 -10.05
N GLY A 221 5.31 -22.55 -10.20
CA GLY A 221 4.28 -21.60 -9.80
C GLY A 221 4.28 -21.50 -8.27
N SER A 222 3.85 -20.36 -7.75
CA SER A 222 3.57 -20.24 -6.31
C SER A 222 2.69 -21.42 -5.87
N ARG A 223 2.78 -21.85 -4.62
CA ARG A 223 2.17 -23.10 -4.14
C ARG A 223 0.67 -23.20 -4.40
N GLY A 224 0.24 -24.28 -5.06
CA GLY A 224 -1.19 -24.62 -5.19
C GLY A 224 -1.59 -25.52 -6.36
N SER A 225 -0.70 -26.34 -6.93
CA SER A 225 -1.04 -27.64 -7.54
C SER A 225 0.24 -28.28 -8.10
N ASP A 226 0.50 -29.54 -7.74
CA ASP A 226 1.55 -30.42 -8.27
C ASP A 226 1.35 -30.81 -9.75
N GLU A 227 0.80 -29.91 -10.57
CA GLU A 227 0.84 -30.07 -12.02
C GLU A 227 1.99 -29.23 -12.56
N LEU A 228 3.11 -29.92 -12.81
CA LEU A 228 4.15 -29.48 -13.74
C LEU A 228 3.48 -28.71 -14.90
N LEU A 229 3.98 -27.52 -15.21
CA LEU A 229 3.58 -26.86 -16.45
C LEU A 229 3.77 -27.86 -17.59
N ASP A 230 2.81 -27.96 -18.50
CA ASP A 230 3.03 -28.68 -19.73
C ASP A 230 4.28 -28.12 -20.38
N GLN A 231 5.19 -28.99 -20.82
CA GLN A 231 6.47 -28.56 -21.38
C GLN A 231 6.21 -27.47 -22.43
N PRO A 232 6.85 -26.29 -22.29
CA PRO A 232 6.65 -25.21 -23.24
C PRO A 232 6.97 -25.72 -24.66
N THR A 233 6.12 -25.36 -25.62
CA THR A 233 6.38 -25.73 -27.02
C THR A 233 7.71 -25.16 -27.48
N GLN A 234 8.39 -25.80 -28.44
CA GLN A 234 9.65 -25.30 -28.97
C GLN A 234 9.55 -23.83 -29.46
N ALA A 235 8.43 -23.47 -30.10
CA ALA A 235 8.19 -22.09 -30.54
C ALA A 235 8.17 -21.06 -29.39
N ILE A 236 7.70 -21.47 -28.21
CA ILE A 236 7.71 -20.63 -27.01
C ILE A 236 9.13 -20.47 -26.49
N LEU A 237 9.89 -21.56 -26.43
CA LEU A 237 11.29 -21.53 -26.02
C LEU A 237 12.11 -20.65 -26.96
N ASP A 238 11.95 -20.81 -28.27
CA ASP A 238 12.62 -20.01 -29.29
C ASP A 238 12.32 -18.51 -29.12
N ARG A 239 11.05 -18.16 -28.83
CA ARG A 239 10.66 -16.77 -28.60
C ARG A 239 11.27 -16.19 -27.32
N LEU A 240 11.32 -16.96 -26.24
CA LEU A 240 11.96 -16.54 -25.00
C LEU A 240 13.48 -16.38 -25.20
N THR A 241 14.11 -17.27 -25.95
CA THR A 241 15.53 -17.16 -26.32
C THR A 241 15.79 -15.91 -27.14
N GLU A 242 14.98 -15.62 -28.16
CA GLU A 242 15.09 -14.39 -28.96
C GLU A 242 15.01 -13.12 -28.09
N LEU A 243 14.05 -13.08 -27.16
CA LEU A 243 13.89 -11.95 -26.24
C LEU A 243 15.08 -11.86 -25.26
N ALA A 244 15.58 -12.97 -24.73
CA ALA A 244 16.76 -12.99 -23.88
C ALA A 244 18.01 -12.50 -24.62
N ASP A 245 18.20 -12.93 -25.87
CA ASP A 245 19.29 -12.45 -26.73
C ASP A 245 19.18 -10.93 -26.98
N SER A 246 17.97 -10.42 -27.17
CA SER A 246 17.74 -8.98 -27.35
C SER A 246 18.14 -8.15 -26.12
N ILE A 247 17.97 -8.69 -24.91
CA ILE A 247 18.44 -8.06 -23.67
C ILE A 247 19.97 -8.01 -23.67
N GLY A 248 20.63 -9.11 -24.01
CA GLY A 248 22.10 -9.19 -24.10
C GLY A 248 22.66 -8.17 -25.10
N GLN A 249 22.06 -8.08 -26.28
CA GLN A 249 22.43 -7.09 -27.30
C GLN A 249 22.24 -5.65 -26.81
N ALA A 250 21.12 -5.37 -26.15
CA ALA A 250 20.82 -4.04 -25.61
C ALA A 250 21.84 -3.63 -24.52
N LYS A 251 22.28 -4.56 -23.66
CA LYS A 251 23.32 -4.31 -22.64
C LYS A 251 24.68 -4.01 -23.26
N VAL A 252 25.10 -4.80 -24.25
CA VAL A 252 26.37 -4.55 -24.98
C VAL A 252 26.35 -3.18 -25.66
N GLN A 253 25.21 -2.79 -26.24
CA GLN A 253 25.07 -1.47 -26.83
C GLN A 253 25.17 -0.35 -25.79
N GLU A 254 24.52 -0.49 -24.64
CA GLU A 254 24.62 0.49 -23.54
C GLU A 254 26.06 0.63 -23.02
N GLU A 255 26.79 -0.48 -22.85
CA GLU A 255 28.21 -0.47 -22.45
C GLU A 255 29.09 0.25 -23.48
N ALA A 256 28.89 -0.04 -24.78
CA ALA A 256 29.64 0.62 -25.85
C ALA A 256 29.35 2.14 -25.93
N GLU A 257 28.11 2.56 -25.68
CA GLU A 257 27.74 3.98 -25.62
C GLU A 257 28.44 4.70 -24.45
N VAL A 258 28.56 4.05 -23.29
CA VAL A 258 29.29 4.57 -22.12
C VAL A 258 30.80 4.69 -22.40
N GLU A 259 31.41 3.67 -23.00
CA GLU A 259 32.84 3.65 -23.34
C GLU A 259 33.21 4.72 -24.38
N SER A 260 32.30 5.01 -25.31
CA SER A 260 32.51 6.03 -26.35
C SER A 260 32.44 7.49 -25.84
N GLY A 261 32.26 7.70 -24.54
CA GLY A 261 32.15 9.03 -23.93
C GLY A 261 30.82 9.73 -24.19
N GLY A 262 29.83 9.00 -24.71
CA GLY A 262 28.45 9.45 -24.80
C GLY A 262 27.85 9.52 -23.40
N SER A 263 27.70 10.72 -22.84
CA SER A 263 27.03 10.87 -21.54
C SER A 263 25.57 10.41 -21.68
N PRO A 264 25.16 9.28 -21.04
CA PRO A 264 23.81 8.76 -21.20
C PRO A 264 22.84 9.77 -20.58
N GLY A 265 22.00 10.40 -21.40
CA GLY A 265 20.88 11.22 -20.93
C GLY A 265 21.09 12.74 -20.78
N LYS A 266 22.24 13.33 -21.10
CA LYS A 266 22.46 14.79 -20.86
C LYS A 266 21.91 15.76 -21.92
N LYS A 267 21.32 15.31 -23.04
CA LYS A 267 20.86 16.19 -24.13
C LYS A 267 19.39 16.08 -24.54
N ARG A 268 18.52 15.44 -23.75
CA ARG A 268 17.07 15.46 -24.03
C ARG A 268 16.33 16.20 -22.92
N GLY A 269 15.63 17.25 -23.30
CA GLY A 269 14.95 18.17 -22.40
C GLY A 269 14.01 17.46 -21.42
N MET A 270 13.77 18.13 -20.29
CA MET A 270 12.75 17.75 -19.31
C MET A 270 11.46 17.33 -20.03
N PHE A 271 10.91 16.19 -19.60
CA PHE A 271 9.54 15.69 -19.79
C PHE A 271 9.33 14.30 -20.42
N PHE A 272 10.31 13.66 -21.07
CA PHE A 272 10.22 12.22 -21.36
C PHE A 272 11.61 11.58 -21.30
N GLN A 273 11.98 11.01 -20.14
CA GLN A 273 13.12 10.10 -20.09
C GLN A 273 12.72 8.81 -20.83
N THR A 274 13.17 8.66 -22.07
CA THR A 274 13.10 7.39 -22.79
C THR A 274 13.88 6.36 -21.97
N ARG A 275 13.22 5.26 -21.56
CA ARG A 275 13.86 4.15 -20.82
C ARG A 275 15.11 3.65 -21.59
N PRO A 276 16.16 3.19 -20.88
CA PRO A 276 17.30 2.54 -21.52
C PRO A 276 16.83 1.33 -22.35
N PRO A 277 17.44 1.06 -23.52
CA PRO A 277 17.10 -0.08 -24.37
C PRO A 277 17.05 -1.43 -23.63
N ALA A 278 18.00 -1.69 -22.72
CA ALA A 278 18.06 -2.95 -21.98
C ALA A 278 16.86 -3.12 -21.05
N LYS A 279 16.44 -2.04 -20.38
CA LYS A 279 15.26 -2.06 -19.50
C LYS A 279 13.97 -2.32 -20.28
N ALA A 280 13.85 -1.78 -21.49
CA ALA A 280 12.68 -2.04 -22.32
C ALA A 280 12.63 -3.51 -22.77
N ALA A 281 13.78 -4.08 -23.15
CA ALA A 281 13.89 -5.49 -23.53
C ALA A 281 13.58 -6.44 -22.34
N GLU A 282 14.03 -6.10 -21.13
CA GLU A 282 13.73 -6.84 -19.90
C GLU A 282 12.22 -6.84 -19.60
N GLU A 283 11.57 -5.67 -19.68
CA GLU A 283 10.13 -5.56 -19.50
C GLU A 283 9.35 -6.37 -20.56
N ASP A 284 9.77 -6.34 -21.82
CA ASP A 284 9.13 -7.10 -22.89
C ASP A 284 9.26 -8.62 -22.66
N TYR A 285 10.42 -9.08 -22.18
CA TYR A 285 10.63 -10.48 -21.77
C TYR A 285 9.72 -10.88 -20.60
N GLU A 286 9.66 -10.07 -19.54
CA GLU A 286 8.79 -10.31 -18.38
C GLU A 286 7.32 -10.44 -18.79
N LEU A 287 6.86 -9.51 -19.62
CA LEU A 287 5.49 -9.53 -20.12
C LEU A 287 5.22 -10.80 -20.92
N GLU A 288 6.17 -11.24 -21.73
CA GLU A 288 6.01 -12.47 -22.52
C GLU A 288 5.94 -13.72 -21.63
N VAL A 289 6.82 -13.83 -20.62
CA VAL A 289 6.75 -14.93 -19.64
C VAL A 289 5.39 -14.99 -18.96
N LEU A 290 4.81 -13.83 -18.59
CA LEU A 290 3.47 -13.78 -18.01
C LEU A 290 2.40 -14.22 -19.01
N ARG A 291 2.43 -13.73 -20.26
CA ARG A 291 1.50 -14.15 -21.32
C ARG A 291 1.50 -15.66 -21.50
N LEU A 292 2.67 -16.28 -21.50
CA LEU A 292 2.83 -17.72 -21.66
C LEU A 292 2.21 -18.49 -20.50
N ARG A 293 2.50 -18.09 -19.25
CA ARG A 293 1.92 -18.70 -18.06
C ARG A 293 0.39 -18.57 -18.03
N ILE A 294 -0.13 -17.40 -18.42
CA ILE A 294 -1.57 -17.18 -18.57
C ILE A 294 -2.14 -18.10 -19.66
N GLY A 295 -1.48 -18.19 -20.81
CA GLY A 295 -1.91 -19.03 -21.93
C GLY A 295 -1.89 -20.53 -21.64
N GLN A 296 -0.98 -20.99 -20.77
CA GLN A 296 -0.97 -22.37 -20.28
C GLN A 296 -2.05 -22.63 -19.23
N GLN A 297 -2.33 -21.65 -18.36
CA GLN A 297 -3.37 -21.78 -17.34
C GLN A 297 -4.78 -21.70 -17.97
N ALA A 298 -5.00 -20.83 -18.96
CA ALA A 298 -6.32 -20.57 -19.53
C ALA A 298 -7.09 -21.84 -19.98
N PRO A 299 -6.52 -22.77 -20.78
CA PRO A 299 -7.22 -24.01 -21.18
C PRO A 299 -7.68 -24.88 -20.01
N LYS A 300 -6.95 -24.89 -18.89
CA LYS A 300 -7.28 -25.67 -17.69
C LYS A 300 -8.43 -25.06 -16.89
N PHE A 301 -8.62 -23.74 -17.02
CA PHE A 301 -9.60 -22.97 -16.25
C PHE A 301 -10.57 -22.24 -17.18
N GLY A 302 -11.36 -22.99 -17.94
CA GLY A 302 -12.46 -22.45 -18.74
C GLY A 302 -12.08 -21.88 -20.11
N GLY A 303 -10.81 -21.94 -20.51
CA GLY A 303 -10.35 -21.59 -21.85
C GLY A 303 -10.39 -20.09 -22.13
N TYR A 304 -10.87 -19.74 -23.32
CA TYR A 304 -10.94 -18.37 -23.83
C TYR A 304 -12.39 -18.04 -24.19
N LEU A 305 -12.79 -16.78 -24.01
CA LEU A 305 -14.01 -16.23 -24.59
C LEU A 305 -13.70 -15.24 -25.71
N ASP A 306 -14.65 -15.07 -26.61
CA ASP A 306 -14.61 -14.03 -27.63
C ASP A 306 -15.34 -12.78 -27.11
N LEU A 307 -14.59 -11.72 -26.84
CA LEU A 307 -15.13 -10.41 -26.47
C LEU A 307 -15.44 -9.60 -27.73
N LEU A 308 -16.71 -9.24 -27.93
CA LEU A 308 -17.11 -8.37 -29.03
C LEU A 308 -16.69 -6.92 -28.77
N VAL A 309 -15.82 -6.42 -29.64
CA VAL A 309 -15.31 -5.05 -29.63
C VAL A 309 -15.92 -4.31 -30.83
N ARG A 310 -16.54 -3.18 -30.55
CA ARG A 310 -17.08 -2.27 -31.58
C ARG A 310 -16.27 -0.98 -31.57
N ASP A 311 -15.61 -0.68 -32.67
CA ASP A 311 -14.85 0.55 -32.87
C ASP A 311 -15.11 1.15 -34.26
N GLU A 312 -14.43 2.24 -34.60
CA GLU A 312 -14.58 2.92 -35.90
C GLU A 312 -14.22 2.04 -37.10
N ALA A 313 -13.40 0.99 -36.89
CA ALA A 313 -13.03 0.03 -37.93
C ALA A 313 -14.07 -1.11 -38.08
N GLY A 314 -15.08 -1.15 -37.20
CA GLY A 314 -16.18 -2.11 -37.22
C GLY A 314 -16.21 -3.06 -36.03
N ASP A 315 -16.98 -4.13 -36.16
CA ASP A 315 -17.14 -5.16 -35.14
C ASP A 315 -16.04 -6.22 -35.30
N ARG A 316 -15.33 -6.54 -34.21
CA ARG A 316 -14.32 -7.60 -34.15
C ARG A 316 -14.38 -8.38 -32.85
N LEU A 317 -13.93 -9.64 -32.90
CA LEU A 317 -13.83 -10.50 -31.71
C LEU A 317 -12.39 -10.52 -31.20
N VAL A 318 -12.21 -10.28 -29.91
CA VAL A 318 -10.92 -10.40 -29.22
C VAL A 318 -10.98 -11.57 -28.25
N LYS A 319 -10.07 -12.54 -28.42
CA LYS A 319 -9.96 -13.67 -27.51
C LYS A 319 -9.34 -13.23 -26.19
N VAL A 320 -10.03 -13.47 -25.08
CA VAL A 320 -9.52 -13.19 -23.73
C VAL A 320 -9.63 -14.45 -22.86
N PRO A 321 -8.68 -14.71 -21.93
CA PRO A 321 -8.77 -15.84 -21.01
C PRO A 321 -10.02 -15.75 -20.14
N ALA A 322 -10.86 -16.79 -20.16
CA ALA A 322 -12.22 -16.74 -19.61
C ALA A 322 -12.24 -16.56 -18.09
N ALA A 323 -11.50 -17.39 -17.35
CA ALA A 323 -11.51 -17.33 -15.89
C ALA A 323 -11.08 -15.97 -15.31
N PRO A 324 -9.90 -15.39 -15.62
CA PRO A 324 -9.51 -14.11 -15.04
C PRO A 324 -10.39 -12.96 -15.53
N PHE A 325 -10.90 -13.04 -16.78
CA PHE A 325 -11.82 -12.03 -17.30
C PHE A 325 -13.14 -12.03 -16.54
N LEU A 326 -13.77 -13.19 -16.38
CA LEU A 326 -15.06 -13.31 -15.70
C LEU A 326 -14.94 -12.93 -14.22
N ASN A 327 -13.90 -13.40 -13.51
CA ASN A 327 -13.66 -13.02 -12.12
C ASN A 327 -13.42 -11.51 -11.94
N TRP A 328 -12.75 -10.86 -12.90
CA TRP A 328 -12.60 -9.42 -12.90
C TRP A 328 -13.90 -8.68 -13.25
N ALA A 329 -14.65 -9.19 -14.22
CA ALA A 329 -15.89 -8.60 -14.70
C ALA A 329 -16.99 -8.69 -13.63
N SER A 330 -17.03 -9.79 -12.88
CA SER A 330 -17.97 -10.04 -11.79
C SER A 330 -17.55 -9.41 -10.47
N ARG A 331 -16.56 -8.51 -10.41
CA ARG A 331 -16.07 -7.90 -9.14
C ARG A 331 -17.13 -7.16 -8.30
N HIS A 332 -18.32 -6.97 -8.86
CA HIS A 332 -19.48 -6.35 -8.20
C HIS A 332 -20.62 -7.35 -8.00
N ALA A 333 -20.44 -8.60 -8.39
CA ALA A 333 -21.41 -9.68 -8.30
C ALA A 333 -21.64 -10.16 -6.87
N THR A 334 -22.73 -10.88 -6.65
CA THR A 334 -23.00 -11.57 -5.38
C THR A 334 -21.98 -12.69 -5.11
N MET A 335 -21.84 -13.13 -3.85
CA MET A 335 -20.93 -14.23 -3.51
C MET A 335 -21.27 -15.54 -4.26
N ASP A 336 -22.56 -15.82 -4.44
CA ASP A 336 -23.02 -17.03 -5.14
C ASP A 336 -22.56 -17.06 -6.61
N THR A 337 -22.55 -15.91 -7.29
CA THR A 337 -21.95 -15.80 -8.63
C THR A 337 -20.47 -16.15 -8.58
N HIS A 338 -19.72 -15.57 -7.64
CA HIS A 338 -18.27 -15.80 -7.55
C HIS A 338 -17.92 -17.27 -7.33
N GLU A 339 -18.72 -18.02 -6.56
CA GLU A 339 -18.52 -19.46 -6.37
C GLU A 339 -18.78 -20.29 -7.64
N ALA A 340 -19.68 -19.83 -8.51
CA ALA A 340 -20.01 -20.48 -9.76
C ALA A 340 -19.00 -20.19 -10.89
N LEU A 341 -18.12 -19.20 -10.73
CA LEU A 341 -17.13 -18.86 -11.74
C LEU A 341 -15.95 -19.84 -11.77
N PRO A 342 -15.32 -20.03 -12.95
CA PRO A 342 -14.08 -20.77 -13.03
C PRO A 342 -13.04 -20.16 -12.07
N LYS A 343 -12.46 -20.99 -11.21
CA LYS A 343 -11.39 -20.54 -10.32
C LYS A 343 -10.21 -20.07 -11.17
N TRP A 344 -9.60 -18.96 -10.78
CA TRP A 344 -8.36 -18.50 -11.40
C TRP A 344 -7.33 -18.22 -10.32
N ARG A 345 -6.09 -18.58 -10.61
CA ARG A 345 -4.97 -18.19 -9.78
C ARG A 345 -4.19 -17.09 -10.48
N PRO A 346 -4.13 -15.88 -9.90
CA PRO A 346 -3.34 -14.79 -10.47
C PRO A 346 -1.91 -15.22 -10.83
N VAL A 347 -1.54 -14.95 -12.08
CA VAL A 347 -0.20 -15.15 -12.63
C VAL A 347 0.62 -13.88 -12.50
N SER A 348 0.01 -12.73 -12.82
CA SER A 348 0.64 -11.42 -12.74
C SER A 348 0.72 -10.92 -11.30
N PRO A 349 1.81 -10.25 -10.89
CA PRO A 349 1.89 -9.58 -9.60
C PRO A 349 0.91 -8.41 -9.50
N THR A 350 0.52 -8.06 -8.27
CA THR A 350 -0.22 -6.84 -7.98
C THR A 350 0.61 -5.62 -8.33
N GLY A 351 -0.01 -4.56 -8.86
CA GLY A 351 0.66 -3.29 -9.05
C GLY A 351 1.38 -3.10 -10.40
N MET A 352 1.33 -4.08 -11.31
CA MET A 352 2.05 -4.01 -12.60
C MET A 352 1.68 -2.81 -13.46
N LYS A 353 0.39 -2.44 -13.50
CA LYS A 353 -0.07 -1.27 -14.26
C LYS A 353 -0.02 0.00 -13.42
N MET A 354 -0.51 -0.09 -12.17
CA MET A 354 -0.51 0.99 -11.19
C MET A 354 -0.71 0.44 -9.77
N GLY A 355 -0.37 1.20 -8.74
CA GLY A 355 -0.58 0.80 -7.35
C GLY A 355 -2.03 0.39 -7.08
N GLY A 356 -2.24 -0.79 -6.49
CA GLY A 356 -3.57 -1.35 -6.20
C GLY A 356 -4.29 -1.99 -7.40
N ASP A 357 -3.62 -2.16 -8.55
CA ASP A 357 -4.16 -2.87 -9.71
C ASP A 357 -4.56 -4.32 -9.38
N ASN A 358 -5.67 -4.77 -9.96
CA ASN A 358 -6.21 -6.10 -9.76
C ASN A 358 -5.46 -7.10 -10.66
N PRO A 359 -4.78 -8.11 -10.11
CA PRO A 359 -4.03 -9.10 -10.90
C PRO A 359 -4.87 -9.81 -11.96
N MET A 360 -6.16 -10.06 -11.71
CA MET A 360 -7.08 -10.68 -12.69
C MET A 360 -7.25 -9.80 -13.93
N HIS A 361 -7.32 -8.46 -13.74
CA HIS A 361 -7.36 -7.51 -14.84
C HIS A 361 -6.08 -7.60 -15.68
N THR A 362 -4.94 -7.83 -15.05
CA THR A 362 -3.63 -7.94 -15.72
C THR A 362 -3.51 -9.24 -16.47
N ASP A 363 -3.95 -10.33 -15.88
CA ASP A 363 -3.92 -11.64 -16.52
C ASP A 363 -4.80 -11.70 -17.76
N TRP A 364 -6.06 -11.27 -17.70
CA TRP A 364 -6.89 -11.36 -18.92
C TRP A 364 -6.39 -10.40 -20.01
N TRP A 365 -5.88 -9.22 -19.63
CA TRP A 365 -5.36 -8.24 -20.58
C TRP A 365 -4.11 -8.76 -21.30
N LEU A 366 -3.14 -9.29 -20.54
CA LEU A 366 -1.92 -9.87 -21.10
C LEU A 366 -2.22 -11.14 -21.89
N GLY A 367 -3.06 -12.03 -21.37
CA GLY A 367 -3.44 -13.26 -22.06
C GLY A 367 -4.25 -13.03 -23.35
N ALA A 368 -4.83 -11.84 -23.53
CA ALA A 368 -5.43 -11.40 -24.78
C ALA A 368 -4.40 -10.85 -25.80
N GLY A 369 -3.12 -10.85 -25.46
CA GLY A 369 -2.03 -10.31 -26.28
C GLY A 369 -2.00 -8.78 -26.32
N LEU A 370 -2.68 -8.09 -25.40
CA LEU A 370 -2.79 -6.65 -25.43
C LEU A 370 -1.56 -5.98 -24.79
N PRO A 371 -1.17 -4.77 -25.23
CA PRO A 371 -0.05 -4.06 -24.65
C PRO A 371 -0.42 -3.54 -23.26
N LEU A 372 0.43 -3.81 -22.25
CA LEU A 372 0.13 -3.48 -20.85
C LEU A 372 -0.18 -1.99 -20.65
N ARG A 373 0.53 -1.10 -21.36
CA ARG A 373 0.36 0.36 -21.28
C ARG A 373 -1.02 0.85 -21.73
N ALA A 374 -1.74 0.06 -22.55
CA ALA A 374 -3.08 0.43 -23.03
C ALA A 374 -4.20 -0.03 -22.10
N ALA A 375 -3.90 -0.76 -21.01
CA ALA A 375 -4.92 -1.34 -20.12
C ALA A 375 -5.80 -0.31 -19.40
N TYR A 376 -5.32 0.93 -19.25
CA TYR A 376 -6.08 2.03 -18.64
C TYR A 376 -6.33 3.19 -19.58
N ASP A 377 -6.03 3.01 -20.87
CA ASP A 377 -6.57 3.91 -21.87
C ASP A 377 -8.08 3.65 -21.93
N MET A 378 -8.85 4.59 -21.37
CA MET A 378 -10.31 4.53 -21.35
C MET A 378 -10.90 4.59 -22.75
N ASP A 379 -10.12 5.12 -23.71
CA ASP A 379 -10.49 5.16 -25.11
C ASP A 379 -10.04 3.91 -25.88
N HIS A 380 -9.35 2.95 -25.23
CA HIS A 380 -9.02 1.69 -25.86
C HIS A 380 -10.30 0.86 -26.09
N PRO A 381 -10.63 0.49 -27.34
CA PRO A 381 -11.89 -0.18 -27.66
C PRO A 381 -12.15 -1.46 -26.87
N VAL A 382 -11.09 -2.24 -26.63
CA VAL A 382 -11.20 -3.50 -25.87
C VAL A 382 -11.52 -3.23 -24.41
N ASN A 383 -10.97 -2.16 -23.83
CA ASN A 383 -11.24 -1.79 -22.44
C ASN A 383 -12.70 -1.36 -22.30
N ARG A 384 -13.21 -0.51 -23.21
CA ARG A 384 -14.64 -0.14 -23.23
C ARG A 384 -15.57 -1.35 -23.38
N ALA A 385 -15.23 -2.29 -24.27
CA ALA A 385 -15.99 -3.52 -24.44
C ALA A 385 -15.99 -4.38 -23.16
N ALA A 386 -14.84 -4.50 -22.51
CA ALA A 386 -14.69 -5.24 -21.25
C ALA A 386 -15.52 -4.61 -20.11
N TRP A 387 -15.51 -3.28 -19.98
CA TRP A 387 -16.34 -2.58 -19.00
C TRP A 387 -17.83 -2.72 -19.29
N ARG A 388 -18.25 -2.60 -20.56
CA ARG A 388 -19.65 -2.86 -20.96
C ARG A 388 -20.08 -4.30 -20.63
N PHE A 389 -19.21 -5.28 -20.86
CA PHE A 389 -19.46 -6.66 -20.47
C PHE A 389 -19.64 -6.79 -18.96
N ALA A 390 -18.73 -6.20 -18.17
CA ALA A 390 -18.80 -6.23 -16.72
C ALA A 390 -20.08 -5.57 -16.18
N THR A 391 -20.47 -4.41 -16.72
CA THR A 391 -21.73 -3.76 -16.34
C THR A 391 -22.94 -4.59 -16.76
N GLY A 392 -22.92 -5.18 -17.96
CA GLY A 392 -23.99 -6.06 -18.43
C GLY A 392 -24.16 -7.30 -17.56
N LEU A 393 -23.07 -7.88 -17.08
CA LEU A 393 -23.10 -9.00 -16.12
C LEU A 393 -23.73 -8.56 -14.80
N GLY A 394 -23.34 -7.41 -14.27
CA GLY A 394 -23.98 -6.83 -13.08
C GLY A 394 -25.49 -6.64 -13.26
N ARG A 395 -25.93 -6.07 -14.38
CA ARG A 395 -27.36 -5.91 -14.71
C ARG A 395 -28.11 -7.24 -14.78
N ALA A 396 -27.50 -8.27 -15.36
CA ALA A 396 -28.09 -9.61 -15.43
C ALA A 396 -28.30 -10.26 -14.05
N GLU A 397 -27.52 -9.83 -13.05
CA GLU A 397 -27.65 -10.23 -11.65
C GLU A 397 -28.58 -9.32 -10.82
N GLY A 398 -29.20 -8.34 -11.47
CA GLY A 398 -30.10 -7.38 -10.83
C GLY A 398 -29.40 -6.13 -10.28
N HIS A 399 -28.14 -5.86 -10.63
CA HIS A 399 -27.48 -4.60 -10.27
C HIS A 399 -27.77 -3.51 -11.33
N ASP A 400 -28.47 -2.46 -10.93
CA ASP A 400 -28.78 -1.30 -11.78
C ASP A 400 -27.66 -0.25 -11.75
N CYS A 401 -26.74 -0.33 -10.79
CA CYS A 401 -25.72 0.70 -10.56
C CYS A 401 -24.36 0.18 -10.06
N VAL A 402 -23.35 1.05 -10.11
CA VAL A 402 -22.02 0.84 -9.52
C VAL A 402 -21.81 1.79 -8.35
N ARG A 403 -21.58 1.23 -7.16
CA ARG A 403 -21.30 2.02 -5.95
C ARG A 403 -19.89 2.60 -5.95
N LEU A 404 -19.77 3.92 -5.82
CA LEU A 404 -18.49 4.63 -5.66
C LEU A 404 -18.14 4.91 -4.19
N ALA A 405 -19.15 5.26 -3.37
CA ALA A 405 -19.04 5.55 -1.95
C ALA A 405 -20.40 5.42 -1.21
N GLY A 406 -20.35 5.20 0.11
CA GLY A 406 -21.53 5.06 0.99
C GLY A 406 -22.13 3.65 1.00
N ASP A 407 -23.18 3.47 1.79
CA ASP A 407 -23.94 2.22 1.98
C ASP A 407 -25.42 2.51 2.30
N GLY A 408 -26.25 1.47 2.40
CA GLY A 408 -27.66 1.55 2.81
C GLY A 408 -28.64 1.94 1.71
N THR A 409 -29.88 2.19 2.12
CA THR A 409 -31.00 2.54 1.22
C THR A 409 -31.36 4.02 1.36
N VAL A 410 -31.57 4.70 0.23
CA VAL A 410 -32.08 6.08 0.18
C VAL A 410 -33.31 6.18 -0.70
N PHE A 411 -34.22 7.05 -0.32
CA PHE A 411 -35.40 7.42 -1.09
C PHE A 411 -35.42 8.94 -1.23
N GLY A 412 -35.53 9.43 -2.45
CA GLY A 412 -35.51 10.86 -2.71
C GLY A 412 -36.08 11.23 -4.07
N GLN A 413 -36.29 12.53 -4.25
CA GLN A 413 -36.71 13.12 -5.52
C GLN A 413 -35.48 13.40 -6.39
N VAL A 414 -35.55 13.05 -7.67
CA VAL A 414 -34.52 13.33 -8.66
C VAL A 414 -34.44 14.82 -8.94
N VAL A 415 -33.23 15.35 -8.89
CA VAL A 415 -32.89 16.74 -9.25
C VAL A 415 -31.66 16.74 -10.15
N PHE A 416 -31.69 17.53 -11.22
CA PHE A 416 -30.57 17.73 -12.14
C PHE A 416 -29.88 19.08 -11.87
N PRO A 417 -28.92 19.17 -10.94
CA PRO A 417 -28.27 20.43 -10.61
C PRO A 417 -27.37 20.92 -11.73
N LYS A 418 -27.21 22.25 -11.83
CA LYS A 418 -26.11 22.84 -12.61
C LYS A 418 -24.79 22.74 -11.82
N PRO A 419 -23.64 22.88 -12.49
CA PRO A 419 -22.36 23.10 -11.84
C PRO A 419 -22.42 24.15 -10.73
N ASN A 420 -21.90 23.81 -9.56
CA ASN A 420 -21.83 24.61 -8.34
C ASN A 420 -23.19 25.03 -7.76
N GLU A 421 -24.24 24.27 -8.04
CA GLU A 421 -25.58 24.48 -7.49
C GLU A 421 -25.86 23.50 -6.35
N ALA A 422 -26.50 23.98 -5.27
CA ALA A 422 -27.00 23.14 -4.19
C ALA A 422 -28.37 22.57 -4.55
N VAL A 423 -28.68 21.39 -4.04
CA VAL A 423 -29.99 20.74 -4.19
C VAL A 423 -30.70 20.62 -2.84
N PRO A 424 -32.02 20.39 -2.81
CA PRO A 424 -32.74 20.12 -1.58
C PRO A 424 -32.17 18.93 -0.80
N GLU A 425 -32.17 19.03 0.53
CA GLU A 425 -31.73 17.93 1.39
C GLU A 425 -32.60 16.67 1.19
N GLY A 426 -31.94 15.51 1.04
CA GLY A 426 -32.62 14.24 0.80
C GLY A 426 -32.99 13.97 -0.67
N SER A 427 -32.60 14.84 -1.61
CA SER A 427 -32.79 14.57 -3.04
C SER A 427 -31.81 13.51 -3.57
N ILE A 428 -32.13 12.98 -4.76
CA ILE A 428 -31.23 12.20 -5.60
C ILE A 428 -30.67 13.13 -6.68
N ALA A 429 -29.45 13.62 -6.50
CA ALA A 429 -28.83 14.51 -7.47
C ALA A 429 -28.27 13.70 -8.65
N VAL A 430 -28.78 13.92 -9.86
CA VAL A 430 -28.32 13.23 -11.08
C VAL A 430 -27.40 14.15 -11.88
N VAL A 431 -26.16 13.72 -12.10
CA VAL A 431 -25.09 14.54 -12.68
C VAL A 431 -24.40 13.85 -13.86
N PRO A 432 -23.89 14.59 -14.86
CA PRO A 432 -23.26 13.98 -16.03
C PRO A 432 -21.95 13.26 -15.70
N TYR A 433 -21.18 13.75 -14.72
CA TYR A 433 -19.92 13.14 -14.30
C TYR A 433 -19.61 13.42 -12.82
N ALA A 434 -18.82 12.54 -12.20
CA ALA A 434 -18.42 12.62 -10.78
C ALA A 434 -17.28 13.63 -10.50
N GLY A 435 -17.42 14.88 -10.96
CA GLY A 435 -16.40 15.94 -10.87
C GLY A 435 -16.61 16.96 -9.74
N VAL A 436 -15.62 17.86 -9.58
CA VAL A 436 -15.61 18.91 -8.53
C VAL A 436 -16.78 19.87 -8.61
N ASP A 437 -17.26 20.15 -9.82
CA ASP A 437 -18.38 21.08 -10.06
C ASP A 437 -19.67 20.67 -9.34
N TYR A 438 -19.83 19.40 -8.99
CA TYR A 438 -21.04 18.87 -8.37
C TYR A 438 -20.86 18.52 -6.89
N GLU A 439 -19.74 18.93 -6.26
CA GLU A 439 -19.49 18.68 -4.85
C GLU A 439 -20.56 19.33 -3.96
N LEU A 440 -20.97 20.57 -4.29
CA LEU A 440 -22.02 21.25 -3.54
C LEU A 440 -23.36 20.51 -3.62
N ALA A 441 -23.71 19.99 -4.80
CA ALA A 441 -24.90 19.17 -4.97
C ALA A 441 -24.83 17.88 -4.13
N MET A 442 -23.65 17.23 -4.08
CA MET A 442 -23.44 16.05 -3.26
C MET A 442 -23.64 16.31 -1.77
N LEU A 443 -22.96 17.33 -1.23
CA LEU A 443 -23.02 17.66 0.19
C LEU A 443 -24.41 18.11 0.62
N SER A 444 -25.11 18.85 -0.24
CA SER A 444 -26.48 19.31 0.04
C SER A 444 -27.51 18.18 -0.04
N ALA A 445 -27.44 17.32 -1.07
CA ALA A 445 -28.29 16.13 -1.19
C ALA A 445 -28.12 15.17 0.00
N CYS A 446 -26.87 14.86 0.36
CA CYS A 446 -26.53 13.88 1.38
C CYS A 446 -26.60 14.43 2.81
N LYS A 447 -26.99 15.69 3.00
CA LYS A 447 -27.10 16.30 4.32
C LYS A 447 -28.01 15.47 5.23
N GLY A 448 -27.57 15.27 6.48
CA GLY A 448 -28.25 14.41 7.45
C GLY A 448 -28.29 12.93 7.06
N GLY A 449 -27.52 12.50 6.05
CA GLY A 449 -27.50 11.12 5.58
C GLY A 449 -28.77 10.70 4.84
N ARG A 450 -29.48 11.62 4.18
CA ARG A 450 -30.82 11.35 3.61
C ARG A 450 -30.90 11.24 2.08
N GLY A 451 -29.86 11.61 1.34
CA GLY A 451 -29.86 11.60 -0.13
C GLY A 451 -28.67 10.86 -0.73
N ALA A 452 -28.52 10.98 -2.05
CA ALA A 452 -27.39 10.42 -2.80
C ALA A 452 -27.12 11.21 -4.09
N VAL A 453 -25.95 10.96 -4.68
CA VAL A 453 -25.60 11.42 -6.04
C VAL A 453 -25.50 10.24 -6.98
N VAL A 454 -26.12 10.38 -8.14
CA VAL A 454 -26.03 9.45 -9.27
C VAL A 454 -25.30 10.14 -10.41
N SER A 455 -24.10 9.67 -10.75
CA SER A 455 -23.37 10.17 -11.91
C SER A 455 -23.55 9.25 -13.13
N ALA A 456 -23.66 9.81 -14.33
CA ALA A 456 -23.63 8.99 -15.55
C ALA A 456 -22.23 8.43 -15.85
N VAL A 457 -21.18 9.17 -15.47
CA VAL A 457 -19.79 8.75 -15.64
C VAL A 457 -19.00 9.00 -14.35
N GLY A 458 -18.28 8.00 -13.86
CA GLY A 458 -17.46 8.16 -12.67
C GLY A 458 -16.69 6.89 -12.31
N GLY A 459 -15.49 7.06 -11.75
CA GLY A 459 -14.67 5.96 -11.24
C GLY A 459 -14.45 6.07 -9.74
N LYS A 460 -13.89 5.02 -9.11
CA LYS A 460 -13.56 5.02 -7.68
C LYS A 460 -12.56 6.11 -7.26
N LEU A 461 -11.81 6.69 -8.21
CA LEU A 461 -10.87 7.79 -7.95
C LEU A 461 -11.40 9.16 -8.39
N ALA A 462 -12.65 9.24 -8.86
CA ALA A 462 -13.26 10.50 -9.23
C ALA A 462 -13.41 11.41 -7.99
N HIS A 463 -13.41 12.72 -8.20
CA HIS A 463 -13.43 13.71 -7.12
C HIS A 463 -14.56 13.46 -6.12
N LEU A 464 -15.79 13.31 -6.61
CA LEU A 464 -16.93 13.02 -5.72
C LEU A 464 -16.78 11.70 -4.98
N ALA A 465 -16.18 10.67 -5.58
CA ALA A 465 -15.96 9.39 -4.91
C ALA A 465 -14.99 9.52 -3.73
N THR A 466 -13.95 10.34 -3.87
CA THR A 466 -12.98 10.61 -2.81
C THR A 466 -13.61 11.42 -1.68
N VAL A 467 -14.22 12.57 -2.00
CA VAL A 467 -14.84 13.45 -1.00
C VAL A 467 -16.01 12.74 -0.29
N ALA A 468 -16.77 11.91 -1.02
CA ALA A 468 -17.87 11.16 -0.43
C ALA A 468 -17.42 10.15 0.63
N ARG A 469 -16.26 9.50 0.47
CA ARG A 469 -15.72 8.59 1.51
C ARG A 469 -15.31 9.34 2.77
N GLU A 470 -14.77 10.55 2.62
CA GLU A 470 -14.37 11.40 3.74
C GLU A 470 -15.59 11.96 4.49
N THR A 471 -16.68 12.23 3.77
CA THR A 471 -17.89 12.87 4.29
C THR A 471 -19.05 11.90 4.54
N SER A 472 -18.83 10.60 4.33
CA SER A 472 -19.88 9.56 4.40
C SER A 472 -21.09 9.84 3.51
N CYS A 473 -20.87 10.48 2.35
CA CYS A 473 -21.90 10.69 1.34
C CYS A 473 -22.07 9.44 0.46
N ARG A 474 -23.24 9.33 -0.17
CA ARG A 474 -23.59 8.22 -1.08
C ARG A 474 -23.43 8.65 -2.51
N VAL A 475 -22.56 7.96 -3.23
CA VAL A 475 -22.30 8.24 -4.64
C VAL A 475 -22.28 6.94 -5.42
N LEU A 476 -23.04 6.90 -6.50
CA LEU A 476 -23.12 5.77 -7.41
C LEU A 476 -23.08 6.23 -8.86
N VAL A 477 -22.79 5.28 -9.75
CA VAL A 477 -22.84 5.45 -11.19
C VAL A 477 -23.98 4.61 -11.73
N VAL A 478 -24.83 5.23 -12.53
CA VAL A 478 -25.83 4.53 -13.34
C VAL A 478 -25.49 4.85 -14.79
N ASP A 479 -25.20 3.80 -15.56
CA ASP A 479 -25.02 3.95 -17.01
C ASP A 479 -26.29 4.57 -17.60
N ASP A 480 -26.12 5.59 -18.44
CA ASP A 480 -27.20 6.36 -19.04
C ASP A 480 -28.09 7.11 -18.03
N ALA A 481 -27.57 7.44 -16.83
CA ALA A 481 -28.34 8.16 -15.79
C ALA A 481 -29.05 9.43 -16.31
N MET A 482 -28.39 10.17 -17.20
CA MET A 482 -28.96 11.41 -17.76
C MET A 482 -30.21 11.16 -18.62
N GLU A 483 -30.39 9.95 -19.15
CA GLU A 483 -31.53 9.54 -19.97
C GLU A 483 -32.53 8.69 -19.17
N ALA A 484 -32.03 7.94 -18.17
CA ALA A 484 -32.82 6.99 -17.39
C ALA A 484 -33.73 7.65 -16.34
N PHE A 485 -33.39 8.86 -15.87
CA PHE A 485 -34.17 9.56 -14.84
C PHE A 485 -34.87 10.80 -15.38
N GLN A 486 -35.99 11.17 -14.75
CA GLN A 486 -36.74 12.40 -15.06
C GLN A 486 -36.74 13.36 -13.86
N GLU A 487 -36.61 14.66 -14.12
CA GLU A 487 -36.65 15.69 -13.08
C GLU A 487 -37.95 15.58 -12.28
N GLY A 488 -37.84 15.56 -10.94
CA GLY A 488 -38.99 15.45 -10.05
C GLY A 488 -39.50 14.01 -9.80
N GLN A 489 -38.95 13.00 -10.47
CA GLN A 489 -39.26 11.59 -10.24
C GLN A 489 -38.78 11.12 -8.86
N PHE A 490 -39.52 10.22 -8.21
CA PHE A 490 -39.05 9.61 -6.96
C PHE A 490 -38.33 8.29 -7.24
N VAL A 491 -37.20 8.09 -6.57
CA VAL A 491 -36.34 6.91 -6.77
C VAL A 491 -35.92 6.35 -5.41
N THR A 492 -35.96 5.02 -5.29
CA THR A 492 -35.27 4.29 -4.22
C THR A 492 -33.97 3.73 -4.76
N ILE A 493 -32.87 4.01 -4.07
CA ILE A 493 -31.55 3.45 -4.37
C ILE A 493 -31.12 2.61 -3.19
N ASN A 494 -30.84 1.33 -3.41
CA ASN A 494 -30.26 0.46 -2.41
C ASN A 494 -28.79 0.22 -2.78
N LEU A 495 -27.87 0.82 -2.03
CA LEU A 495 -26.43 0.71 -2.29
C LEU A 495 -25.83 -0.62 -1.81
N ASP A 496 -26.56 -1.40 -1.02
CA ASP A 496 -26.10 -2.71 -0.58
C ASP A 496 -26.48 -3.79 -1.60
N LEU A 497 -27.63 -3.63 -2.24
CA LEU A 497 -28.13 -4.49 -3.33
C LEU A 497 -27.80 -3.96 -4.73
N LEU A 498 -27.22 -2.76 -4.82
CA LEU A 498 -26.89 -2.07 -6.08
C LEU A 498 -28.09 -1.91 -7.04
N THR A 499 -29.29 -1.71 -6.50
CA THR A 499 -30.53 -1.57 -7.27
C THR A 499 -31.07 -0.14 -7.27
N VAL A 500 -31.80 0.21 -8.32
CA VAL A 500 -32.45 1.50 -8.51
C VAL A 500 -33.89 1.26 -8.95
N LYS A 501 -34.84 1.68 -8.11
CA LYS A 501 -36.27 1.56 -8.38
C LYS A 501 -36.90 2.93 -8.60
N CYS A 502 -37.37 3.17 -9.81
CA CYS A 502 -38.12 4.37 -10.17
C CYS A 502 -39.60 4.24 -9.80
N HIS A 503 -40.19 5.30 -9.23
CA HIS A 503 -41.60 5.34 -8.83
C HIS A 503 -42.39 6.31 -9.72
N GLU A 504 -43.55 5.86 -10.22
CA GLU A 504 -44.35 6.61 -11.20
C GLU A 504 -45.17 7.76 -10.60
N THR A 505 -45.36 7.83 -9.27
CA THR A 505 -46.08 8.95 -8.60
C THR A 505 -45.89 8.91 -7.07
N TYR A 506 -46.02 10.06 -6.40
CA TYR A 506 -45.90 10.23 -4.95
C TYR A 506 -47.08 9.62 -4.17
N LEU A 507 -47.35 8.33 -4.29
CA LEU A 507 -48.38 7.65 -3.49
C LEU A 507 -48.05 6.17 -3.25
N SER A 508 -47.17 5.93 -2.28
CA SER A 508 -47.43 5.05 -1.14
C SER A 508 -46.16 5.05 -0.30
N THR A 509 -46.28 5.31 1.00
CA THR A 509 -45.20 5.03 1.97
C THR A 509 -44.55 3.68 1.66
N PRO A 510 -43.21 3.56 1.68
CA PRO A 510 -42.55 2.28 1.48
C PRO A 510 -43.12 1.24 2.45
N ASP A 511 -43.37 0.03 1.94
CA ASP A 511 -43.79 -1.09 2.76
C ASP A 511 -42.71 -1.31 3.84
N PRO A 512 -43.04 -1.41 5.14
CA PRO A 512 -42.04 -1.59 6.20
C PRO A 512 -41.16 -2.85 6.04
N LEU A 513 -41.47 -3.71 5.07
CA LEU A 513 -40.70 -4.90 4.70
C LEU A 513 -39.60 -4.61 3.66
N ASP A 514 -39.54 -3.42 3.08
CA ASP A 514 -38.53 -2.98 2.09
C ASP A 514 -37.40 -2.11 2.71
N LEU A 515 -37.27 -2.04 4.05
CA LEU A 515 -36.22 -1.30 4.78
C LEU A 515 -35.24 -2.23 5.51
#